data_AF-A0A6J4R815-F1
#
_entry.id   AF-A0A6J4R815-F1
#
_cell.length_a   1.000
_cell.length_b   1.000
_cell.length_c   1.000
_cell.angle_alpha   90.00
_cell.angle_beta   90.00
_cell.angle_gamma   90.00
#
_symmetry.space_group_name_H-M   'P 1'
#
loop_
_entity.id
_entity.type
_entity.pdbx_description
1 polymer ?
#
loop_
_entity_poly.entity_id
_entity_poly.type
_entity_poly.pdbx_seq_one_letter_code
_entity_poly.pdbx_strand_id
1 'polypeptide(L)'
;MKAYSKDLRLKVLDAVDHGMPRKEVARVFGISLPSIKRWLKRRRETGDVEPSPIPGPPARKGALLERWLPTRLENDPDPTLEEHCEAFEEALGVKVSTATMSRSIARLPGGWPLKKSPN
;
A
#
# COMPACT_ATOMS: atom_id res chain seq x y z
N MET A 1 -9.17 -13.49 -8.48
CA MET A 1 -8.88 -14.90 -8.10
C MET A 1 -8.57 -14.94 -6.62
N LYS A 2 -9.16 -15.89 -5.87
CA LYS A 2 -8.87 -16.06 -4.44
C LYS A 2 -7.50 -16.73 -4.26
N ALA A 3 -6.70 -16.24 -3.33
CA ALA A 3 -5.41 -16.83 -3.01
C ALA A 3 -5.58 -18.17 -2.28
N TYR A 4 -4.67 -19.12 -2.52
CA TYR A 4 -4.59 -20.34 -1.71
C TYR A 4 -4.32 -20.00 -0.24
N SER A 5 -4.93 -20.76 0.67
CA SER A 5 -4.78 -20.60 2.13
C SER A 5 -3.33 -20.77 2.58
N LYS A 6 -2.95 -20.13 3.69
CA LYS A 6 -1.61 -20.27 4.28
C LYS A 6 -1.30 -21.72 4.65
N ASP A 7 -2.24 -22.40 5.30
CA ASP A 7 -2.11 -23.81 5.70
C ASP A 7 -1.73 -24.71 4.52
N LEU A 8 -2.42 -24.56 3.38
CA LEU A 8 -2.10 -25.35 2.17
C LEU A 8 -0.70 -25.07 1.66
N ARG A 9 -0.26 -23.80 1.67
CA ARG A 9 1.10 -23.43 1.25
C ARG A 9 2.14 -24.06 2.17
N LEU A 10 1.91 -24.01 3.48
CA LEU A 10 2.81 -24.60 4.47
C LEU A 10 2.95 -26.11 4.27
N LYS A 11 1.83 -26.83 4.15
CA LYS A 11 1.84 -28.29 3.89
C LYS A 11 2.55 -28.67 2.59
N VAL A 12 2.34 -27.89 1.53
CA VAL A 12 3.01 -28.11 0.24
C VAL A 12 4.52 -27.90 0.36
N LEU A 13 4.96 -26.84 1.05
CA LEU A 13 6.38 -26.58 1.23
C LEU A 13 7.04 -27.58 2.18
N ASP A 14 6.34 -28.00 3.22
CA ASP A 14 6.80 -29.02 4.16
C ASP A 14 7.05 -30.37 3.45
N ALA A 15 6.14 -30.79 2.56
CA ALA A 15 6.35 -31.99 1.74
C ALA A 15 7.60 -31.87 0.84
N VAL A 16 7.86 -30.68 0.27
CA VAL A 16 9.09 -30.43 -0.51
C VAL A 16 10.33 -30.51 0.37
N ASP A 17 10.28 -29.97 1.58
CA ASP A 17 11.41 -29.97 2.52
C ASP A 17 11.74 -31.38 3.03
N HIS A 18 10.73 -32.24 3.16
CA HIS A 18 10.88 -33.68 3.44
C HIS A 18 11.39 -34.49 2.24
N GLY A 19 11.77 -33.83 1.14
CA GLY A 19 12.42 -34.46 -0.01
C GLY A 19 11.46 -34.97 -1.09
N MET A 20 10.15 -34.72 -0.98
CA MET A 20 9.21 -35.12 -2.03
C MET A 20 9.48 -34.34 -3.33
N PRO A 21 9.60 -35.02 -4.48
CA PRO A 21 9.79 -34.35 -5.77
C PRO A 21 8.65 -33.37 -6.06
N ARG A 22 8.98 -32.15 -6.52
CA ARG A 22 7.99 -31.10 -6.78
C ARG A 22 6.86 -31.51 -7.73
N LYS A 23 7.15 -32.40 -8.70
CA LYS A 23 6.15 -32.96 -9.63
C LYS A 23 5.13 -33.83 -8.89
N GLU A 24 5.59 -34.59 -7.91
CA GLU A 24 4.74 -35.43 -7.09
C GLU A 24 3.90 -34.58 -6.12
N VAL A 25 4.50 -33.59 -5.45
CA VAL A 25 3.78 -32.62 -4.62
C VAL A 25 2.68 -31.93 -5.42
N ALA A 26 2.97 -31.49 -6.66
CA ALA A 26 1.98 -30.89 -7.54
C ALA A 26 0.78 -31.81 -7.81
N ARG A 27 1.03 -33.10 -8.02
CA ARG A 27 0.00 -34.12 -8.23
C ARG A 27 -0.81 -34.39 -6.96
N VAL A 28 -0.16 -34.59 -5.81
CA VAL A 28 -0.79 -34.92 -4.53
C VAL A 28 -1.70 -33.79 -4.04
N PHE A 29 -1.23 -32.55 -4.13
CA PHE A 29 -1.96 -31.38 -3.63
C PHE A 29 -2.83 -30.70 -4.70
N GLY A 30 -2.78 -31.14 -5.96
CA GLY A 30 -3.51 -30.51 -7.07
C GLY A 30 -3.06 -29.07 -7.34
N ILE A 31 -1.77 -28.77 -7.14
CA ILE A 31 -1.19 -27.43 -7.27
C ILE A 31 -0.21 -27.39 -8.44
N SER A 32 -0.22 -26.29 -9.19
CA SER A 32 0.70 -26.13 -10.31
C SER A 32 2.15 -25.91 -9.85
N LEU A 33 3.12 -26.47 -10.59
CA LEU A 33 4.56 -26.28 -10.34
C LEU A 33 4.99 -24.80 -10.22
N PRO A 34 4.47 -23.85 -11.03
CA PRO A 34 4.79 -22.44 -10.87
C PRO A 34 4.33 -21.86 -9.52
N SER A 35 3.23 -22.35 -8.95
CA SER A 35 2.75 -21.92 -7.63
C SER A 35 3.71 -22.37 -6.53
N ILE A 36 4.15 -23.63 -6.58
CA ILE A 36 5.16 -24.18 -5.66
C ILE A 36 6.46 -23.36 -5.73
N LYS A 37 6.96 -23.08 -6.95
CA LYS A 37 8.14 -22.23 -7.16
C LYS A 37 7.96 -20.83 -6.56
N ARG A 38 6.78 -20.22 -6.73
CA ARG A 38 6.46 -18.89 -6.19
C ARG A 38 6.48 -18.88 -4.67
N TRP A 39 5.94 -19.90 -4.02
CA TRP A 39 5.93 -20.00 -2.56
C TRP A 39 7.32 -20.25 -1.99
N LEU A 40 8.12 -21.12 -2.60
CA LEU A 40 9.54 -21.32 -2.22
C LEU A 40 10.34 -20.02 -2.33
N LYS A 41 10.18 -19.30 -3.45
CA LYS A 41 10.83 -18.00 -3.65
C LYS A 41 10.44 -17.01 -2.56
N ARG A 42 9.15 -16.89 -2.26
CA ARG A 42 8.64 -16.01 -1.20
C ARG A 42 9.20 -16.38 0.16
N ARG A 43 9.16 -17.66 0.55
CA ARG A 43 9.71 -18.11 1.84
C ARG A 43 11.19 -17.75 1.97
N ARG A 44 11.98 -17.87 0.89
CA ARG A 44 13.39 -17.48 0.87
C ARG A 44 13.59 -15.97 1.02
N GLU A 45 12.71 -15.16 0.42
CA GLU A 45 12.83 -13.69 0.42
C GLU A 45 12.28 -13.04 1.68
N THR A 46 11.23 -13.58 2.29
CA THR A 46 10.49 -12.93 3.38
C THR A 46 10.38 -13.76 4.66
N GLY A 47 10.78 -15.03 4.65
CA GLY A 47 10.62 -15.96 5.77
C GLY A 47 9.19 -16.48 5.99
N ASP A 48 8.20 -16.07 5.18
CA ASP A 48 6.79 -16.47 5.30
C ASP A 48 6.22 -16.88 3.92
N VAL A 49 5.01 -17.43 3.90
CA VAL A 49 4.26 -17.85 2.72
C VAL A 49 2.92 -17.15 2.57
N GLU A 50 2.60 -16.18 3.45
CA GLU A 50 1.37 -15.39 3.39
C GLU A 50 1.13 -14.83 1.98
N PRO A 51 -0.13 -14.77 1.49
CA PRO A 51 -0.47 -13.98 0.33
C PRO A 51 -0.06 -12.53 0.55
N SER A 52 0.39 -11.86 -0.51
CA SER A 52 0.62 -10.42 -0.40
C SER A 52 -0.74 -9.73 -0.36
N PRO A 53 -0.85 -8.58 0.32
CA PRO A 53 -1.96 -7.68 0.11
C PRO A 53 -2.14 -7.47 -1.40
N ILE A 54 -3.37 -7.56 -1.87
CA ILE A 54 -3.69 -7.16 -3.23
C ILE A 54 -3.47 -5.64 -3.26
N PRO A 55 -2.52 -5.12 -4.07
CA PRO A 55 -2.33 -3.68 -4.14
C PRO A 55 -3.63 -3.03 -4.61
N GLY A 56 -4.11 -2.04 -3.86
CA GLY A 56 -5.23 -1.21 -4.29
C GLY A 56 -4.86 -0.37 -5.52
N PRO A 57 -5.84 0.31 -6.14
CA PRO A 57 -5.55 1.26 -7.19
C PRO A 57 -4.59 2.35 -6.69
N PRO A 58 -3.72 2.90 -7.55
CA PRO A 58 -2.76 3.92 -7.15
C PRO A 58 -3.49 5.16 -6.61
N ALA A 59 -3.07 5.64 -5.44
CA ALA A 59 -3.64 6.81 -4.78
C ALA A 59 -3.19 8.12 -5.46
N ARG A 60 -3.72 8.42 -6.66
CA ARG A 60 -3.31 9.56 -7.50
C ARG A 60 -3.34 10.90 -6.76
N LYS A 61 -4.44 11.19 -6.05
CA LYS A 61 -4.62 12.43 -5.28
C LYS A 61 -3.64 12.52 -4.09
N GLY A 62 -3.41 11.41 -3.40
CA GLY A 62 -2.48 11.34 -2.27
C GLY A 62 -1.04 11.63 -2.71
N ALA A 63 -0.58 11.00 -3.79
CA ALA A 63 0.76 11.22 -4.32
C ALA A 63 0.99 12.66 -4.80
N LEU A 64 -0.05 13.34 -5.30
CA LEU A 64 0.03 14.76 -5.66
C LEU A 64 0.13 15.65 -4.41
N LEU A 65 -0.70 15.39 -3.40
CA LEU A 65 -0.68 16.11 -2.13
C LEU A 65 0.67 15.96 -1.40
N GLU A 66 1.21 14.74 -1.34
CA GLU A 66 2.50 14.46 -0.70
C GLU A 66 3.66 15.24 -1.33
N ARG A 67 3.60 15.52 -2.64
CA ARG A 67 4.62 16.31 -3.33
C ARG A 67 4.42 17.81 -3.19
N TRP A 68 3.17 18.28 -3.18
CA TRP A 68 2.85 19.70 -3.19
C TRP A 68 2.83 20.34 -1.80
N LEU A 69 2.37 19.59 -0.79
CA LEU A 69 2.15 20.13 0.56
C LEU A 69 3.42 20.63 1.26
N PRO A 70 4.59 19.97 1.22
CA PRO A 70 5.77 20.47 1.92
C PRO A 70 6.15 21.88 1.47
N THR A 71 6.22 22.12 0.16
CA THR A 71 6.51 23.44 -0.39
C THR A 71 5.42 24.46 -0.08
N ARG A 72 4.14 24.06 -0.08
CA ARG A 72 3.06 24.99 0.29
C ARG A 72 3.17 25.44 1.75
N LEU A 73 3.39 24.49 2.67
CA LEU A 73 3.42 24.73 4.12
C LEU A 73 4.66 25.52 4.55
N GLU A 74 5.78 25.38 3.86
CA GLU A 74 6.99 26.18 4.10
C GLU A 74 6.81 27.66 3.72
N ASN A 75 6.04 27.94 2.67
CA ASN A 75 5.87 29.30 2.14
C ASN A 75 4.71 30.07 2.80
N ASP A 76 3.77 29.37 3.46
CA ASP A 76 2.54 29.96 3.98
C ASP A 76 2.11 29.25 5.28
N PRO A 77 2.45 29.80 6.47
CA PRO A 77 2.35 29.08 7.74
C PRO A 77 0.99 29.18 8.48
N ASP A 78 0.01 29.99 8.04
CA ASP A 78 -1.34 30.05 8.67
C ASP A 78 -2.57 30.03 7.72
N PRO A 79 -2.57 29.32 6.57
CA PRO A 79 -3.77 29.15 5.77
C PRO A 79 -4.75 28.16 6.42
N THR A 80 -6.04 28.42 6.23
CA THR A 80 -7.12 27.50 6.55
C THR A 80 -7.12 26.27 5.64
N LEU A 81 -7.78 25.20 6.08
CA LEU A 81 -7.94 24.00 5.25
C LEU A 81 -8.66 24.27 3.92
N GLU A 82 -9.56 25.26 3.87
CA GLU A 82 -10.29 25.64 2.66
C GLU A 82 -9.35 26.32 1.65
N GLU A 83 -8.52 27.27 2.12
CA GLU A 83 -7.52 27.94 1.28
C GLU A 83 -6.49 26.95 0.72
N HIS A 84 -6.09 25.95 1.51
CA HIS A 84 -5.25 24.85 1.00
C HIS A 84 -5.93 24.05 -0.11
N CYS A 85 -7.22 23.76 0.04
CA CYS A 85 -8.00 23.02 -0.96
C CYS A 85 -8.11 23.82 -2.27
N GLU A 86 -8.42 25.11 -2.19
CA GLU A 86 -8.53 26.02 -3.33
C GLU A 86 -7.18 26.17 -4.05
N ALA A 87 -6.12 26.45 -3.30
CA ALA A 87 -4.78 26.58 -3.87
C ALA A 87 -4.28 25.27 -4.53
N PHE A 88 -4.65 24.12 -3.98
CA PHE A 88 -4.32 22.83 -4.58
C PHE A 88 -5.09 22.58 -5.88
N GLU A 89 -6.38 22.96 -5.92
CA GLU A 89 -7.20 22.88 -7.12
C GLU A 89 -6.70 23.84 -8.21
N GLU A 90 -6.31 25.06 -7.86
CA GLU A 90 -5.73 26.04 -8.78
C GLU A 90 -4.38 25.57 -9.35
N ALA A 91 -3.49 25.04 -8.50
CA ALA A 91 -2.15 24.63 -8.91
C ALA A 91 -2.13 23.36 -9.78
N LEU A 92 -3.03 22.40 -9.52
CA LEU A 92 -2.97 21.06 -10.13
C LEU A 92 -4.24 20.63 -10.85
N GLY A 93 -5.30 21.45 -10.84
CA GLY A 93 -6.59 21.15 -11.48
C GLY A 93 -7.35 20.00 -10.82
N VAL A 94 -7.02 19.63 -9.58
CA VAL A 94 -7.58 18.46 -8.89
C VAL A 94 -8.27 18.88 -7.59
N LYS A 95 -9.59 18.74 -7.55
CA LYS A 95 -10.38 18.99 -6.34
C LYS A 95 -10.17 17.95 -5.24
N VAL A 96 -9.96 18.40 -4.02
CA VAL A 96 -9.84 17.58 -2.79
C VAL A 96 -10.70 18.16 -1.67
N SER A 97 -11.25 17.30 -0.81
CA SER A 97 -12.01 17.76 0.36
C SER A 97 -11.09 18.20 1.50
N THR A 98 -11.58 19.08 2.37
CA THR A 98 -10.89 19.51 3.61
C THR A 98 -10.47 18.32 4.49
N ALA A 99 -11.30 17.27 4.56
CA ALA A 99 -10.96 16.02 5.25
C ALA A 99 -9.80 15.24 4.59
N THR A 100 -9.67 15.31 3.27
CA THR A 100 -8.52 14.71 2.56
C THR A 100 -7.26 15.54 2.77
N MET A 101 -7.40 16.87 2.71
CA MET A 101 -6.32 17.82 2.97
C MET A 101 -5.76 17.64 4.38
N SER A 102 -6.62 17.71 5.41
CA SER A 102 -6.24 17.53 6.82
C SER A 102 -5.54 16.19 7.07
N ARG A 103 -6.09 15.08 6.54
CA ARG A 103 -5.43 13.76 6.67
C ARG A 103 -4.08 13.70 5.99
N SER A 104 -3.88 14.44 4.91
CA SER A 104 -2.61 14.45 4.18
C SER A 104 -1.56 15.28 4.92
N ILE A 105 -1.94 16.44 5.45
CA ILE A 105 -1.05 17.27 6.28
C ILE A 105 -0.66 16.53 7.57
N ALA A 106 -1.60 15.85 8.24
CA ALA A 106 -1.32 15.07 9.44
C ALA A 106 -0.37 13.88 9.24
N ARG A 107 -0.16 13.43 7.99
CA ARG A 107 0.80 12.36 7.64
C ARG A 107 2.20 12.88 7.38
N LEU A 108 2.38 14.20 7.22
CA LEU A 108 3.69 14.79 7.00
C LEU A 108 4.49 14.80 8.31
N PRO A 109 5.81 14.56 8.23
CA PRO A 109 6.68 14.78 9.37
C PRO A 109 6.66 16.27 9.76
N GLY A 110 6.63 16.59 11.06
CA GLY A 110 6.75 17.97 11.55
C GLY A 110 5.57 18.52 12.36
N GLY A 111 4.44 17.81 12.47
CA GLY A 111 3.34 18.23 13.37
C GLY A 111 2.75 19.60 13.04
N TRP A 112 2.43 19.83 11.77
CA TRP A 112 1.97 21.11 11.24
C TRP A 112 0.64 21.57 11.89
N PRO A 113 0.57 22.81 12.40
CA PRO A 113 -0.66 23.37 12.94
C PRO A 113 -1.73 23.50 11.83
N LEU A 114 -2.97 23.16 12.15
CA LEU A 114 -4.09 23.21 11.19
C LEU A 114 -5.18 24.17 11.68
N LYS A 115 -5.51 25.16 10.86
CA LYS A 115 -6.64 26.06 11.08
C LYS A 115 -7.88 25.55 10.34
N LYS A 116 -8.97 25.31 11.06
CA LYS A 116 -10.21 24.72 10.49
C LYS A 116 -11.19 25.74 9.94
N SER A 117 -11.13 27.01 10.37
CA SER A 117 -12.04 28.07 9.93
C SER A 117 -11.33 29.43 9.99
N PRO A 118 -11.67 30.38 9.10
CA PRO A 118 -11.31 31.78 9.27
C PRO A 118 -11.95 32.35 10.55
N ASN A 119 -11.26 33.27 11.22
CA ASN A 119 -11.84 34.08 12.31
C ASN A 119 -12.71 35.20 11.73
#